data_AF-A0AAU3GEF7-F1
#
_entry.id   AF-A0AAU3GEF7-F1
#
_cell.length_a   1.000
_cell.length_b   1.000
_cell.length_c   1.000
_cell.angle_alpha   90.00
_cell.angle_beta   90.00
_cell.angle_gamma   90.00
#
_symmetry.space_group_name_H-M   'P 1'
#
loop_
_entity.id
_entity.type
_entity.pdbx_description
1 polymer ?
#
loop_
_entity_poly.entity_id
_entity_poly.type
_entity_poly.pdbx_seq_one_letter_code
_entity_poly.pdbx_strand_id
1 'polypeptide(L)'
;MLLRYLALNSVAFTPEQLEEFDRQPFAAPMQLAVYVENPALVTAGYACFALGTILLCPAVITLARIVAARSTWSAFVGGTLLVLGLFSRLYWAGVDQTAFQLIGQLGLEQTTKIVMDTYVDVSYGPWRVPVTAAFGLYIGTLVLAIGAYRSGTFGVGRLLLFLWSGTLWTGHLKESTFFDVVSTGVLCLVLVPLGIQVLRKAVPELRTERLPAPGRKPLRLVSW
;
A
#
# COMPACT_ATOMS: atom_id res chain seq x y z
N MET A 1 -0.12 8.13 3.70
CA MET A 1 0.40 7.83 5.06
C MET A 1 0.65 9.08 5.88
N LEU A 2 1.38 10.09 5.39
CA LEU A 2 1.66 11.30 6.16
C LEU A 2 0.41 11.96 6.79
N LEU A 3 -0.65 12.20 6.02
CA LEU A 3 -1.89 12.79 6.55
C LEU A 3 -2.56 11.93 7.62
N ARG A 4 -2.51 10.59 7.51
CA ARG A 4 -3.05 9.68 8.52
C ARG A 4 -2.22 9.72 9.80
N TYR A 5 -0.89 9.80 9.68
CA TYR A 5 0.01 9.99 10.82
C TYR A 5 -0.25 11.34 11.50
N LEU A 6 -0.38 12.43 10.73
CA LEU A 6 -0.68 13.75 11.27
C LEU A 6 -2.05 13.80 11.97
N ALA A 7 -3.06 13.12 11.43
CA ALA A 7 -4.37 13.01 12.09
C ALA A 7 -4.25 12.42 13.50
N LEU A 8 -3.52 11.31 13.64
CA LEU A 8 -3.29 10.66 14.92
C LEU A 8 -2.54 11.55 15.92
N ASN A 9 -1.56 12.33 15.45
CA ASN A 9 -0.75 13.20 16.31
C ASN A 9 -1.36 14.60 16.53
N SER A 10 -2.49 14.90 15.88
CA SER A 10 -3.17 16.19 16.03
C SER A 10 -4.12 16.25 17.23
N VAL A 11 -4.46 15.09 17.81
CA VAL A 11 -5.39 14.97 18.93
C VAL A 11 -4.60 14.71 20.21
N ALA A 12 -4.83 15.53 21.24
CA ALA A 12 -4.27 15.32 22.56
C ALA A 12 -5.24 14.50 23.42
N PHE A 13 -5.07 13.19 23.43
CA PHE A 13 -5.81 12.32 24.34
C PHE A 13 -5.27 12.42 25.77
N THR A 14 -6.16 12.29 26.75
CA THR A 14 -5.76 12.17 28.15
C THR A 14 -5.02 10.85 28.40
N PRO A 15 -4.15 10.77 29.42
CA PRO A 15 -3.45 9.53 29.76
C PRO A 15 -4.39 8.34 30.00
N GLU A 16 -5.56 8.59 30.60
CA GLU A 16 -6.58 7.58 30.87
C GLU A 16 -7.19 7.03 29.58
N GLN A 17 -7.45 7.88 28.58
CA GLN A 17 -7.94 7.46 27.27
C GLN A 17 -6.90 6.65 26.49
N LEU A 18 -5.63 7.03 26.58
CA LEU A 18 -4.54 6.27 25.95
C LEU A 18 -4.41 4.87 26.57
N GLU A 19 -4.49 4.77 27.90
CA GLU A 19 -4.46 3.47 28.58
C GLU A 19 -5.66 2.59 28.19
N GLU A 20 -6.84 3.19 28.03
CA GLU A 20 -8.03 2.47 27.55
C GLU A 20 -7.86 1.99 26.11
N PHE A 21 -7.27 2.80 25.23
CA PHE A 21 -6.99 2.37 23.86
C PHE A 21 -5.93 1.26 23.80
N ASP A 22 -4.88 1.34 24.63
CA ASP A 22 -3.81 0.33 24.70
C ASP A 22 -4.30 -1.02 25.23
N ARG A 23 -5.38 -1.03 26.05
CA ARG A 23 -6.02 -2.26 26.54
C ARG A 23 -6.82 -2.98 25.46
N GLN A 24 -7.21 -2.31 24.38
CA GLN A 24 -8.00 -2.91 23.33
C GLN A 24 -7.12 -3.69 22.34
N PRO A 25 -7.59 -4.85 21.85
CA PRO A 25 -6.79 -5.71 20.96
C PRO A 25 -6.56 -5.10 19.57
N PHE A 26 -7.30 -4.04 19.21
CA PHE A 26 -7.27 -3.40 17.90
C PHE A 26 -7.21 -1.88 18.03
N ALA A 27 -6.55 -1.22 17.08
CA ALA A 27 -6.43 0.24 17.02
C ALA A 27 -7.72 0.96 16.53
N ALA A 28 -8.75 0.21 16.15
CA ALA A 28 -10.03 0.72 15.67
C ALA A 28 -10.68 1.81 16.55
N PRO A 29 -10.77 1.65 17.88
CA PRO A 29 -11.38 2.65 18.76
C PRO A 29 -10.64 3.98 18.72
N MET A 30 -9.30 3.96 18.75
CA MET A 30 -8.49 5.18 18.65
C MET A 30 -8.71 5.87 17.30
N GLN A 31 -8.74 5.13 16.19
CA GLN A 31 -9.01 5.72 14.87
C GLN A 31 -10.40 6.38 14.79
N LEU A 32 -11.43 5.76 15.38
CA LEU A 32 -12.78 6.31 15.42
C LEU A 32 -12.85 7.57 16.29
N ALA A 33 -12.16 7.58 17.44
CA ALA A 33 -12.06 8.76 18.30
C ALA A 33 -11.35 9.93 17.59
N VAL A 34 -10.25 9.67 16.88
CA VAL A 34 -9.54 10.70 16.08
C VAL A 34 -10.43 11.27 14.98
N TYR A 35 -11.29 10.46 14.37
CA TYR A 35 -12.25 10.92 13.37
C TYR A 35 -13.28 11.91 13.95
N VAL A 36 -13.73 11.70 15.18
CA VAL A 36 -14.67 12.63 15.83
C VAL A 36 -14.02 14.00 16.04
N GLU A 37 -12.77 14.02 16.47
CA GLU A 37 -12.02 15.26 16.73
C GLU A 37 -11.64 16.01 15.44
N ASN A 38 -11.19 15.29 14.40
CA ASN A 38 -10.69 15.88 13.16
C ASN A 38 -11.19 15.16 11.90
N PRO A 39 -12.50 15.20 11.58
CA PRO A 39 -13.10 14.39 10.51
C PRO A 39 -12.56 14.75 9.12
N ALA A 40 -12.27 16.03 8.88
CA ALA A 40 -11.73 16.50 7.60
C ALA A 40 -10.32 15.96 7.32
N LEU A 41 -9.43 15.98 8.33
CA LEU A 41 -8.05 15.50 8.19
C LEU A 41 -7.99 13.99 8.04
N VAL A 42 -8.80 13.25 8.81
CA VAL A 42 -8.93 11.79 8.68
C VAL A 42 -9.45 11.44 7.28
N THR A 43 -10.54 12.07 6.83
CA THR A 43 -11.11 11.83 5.50
C THR A 43 -10.11 12.12 4.39
N ALA A 44 -9.38 13.25 4.47
CA ALA A 44 -8.33 13.57 3.51
C ALA A 44 -7.21 12.51 3.52
N GLY A 45 -6.81 12.04 4.70
CA GLY A 45 -5.79 11.01 4.85
C GLY A 45 -6.18 9.66 4.22
N TYR A 46 -7.42 9.22 4.42
CA TYR A 46 -7.96 8.00 3.83
C TYR A 46 -8.24 8.15 2.33
N ALA A 47 -8.71 9.31 1.88
CA ALA A 47 -8.88 9.61 0.45
C ALA A 47 -7.53 9.59 -0.30
N CYS A 48 -6.49 10.21 0.24
CA CYS A 48 -5.14 10.13 -0.34
C CYS A 48 -4.59 8.70 -0.34
N PHE A 49 -4.89 7.89 0.68
CA PHE A 49 -4.51 6.48 0.71
C PHE A 49 -5.21 5.66 -0.38
N ALA A 50 -6.53 5.83 -0.55
CA ALA A 50 -7.30 5.18 -1.60
C ALA A 50 -6.79 5.60 -3.00
N LEU A 51 -6.61 6.91 -3.23
CA LEU A 51 -6.06 7.43 -4.47
C LEU A 51 -4.67 6.87 -4.76
N GLY A 52 -3.78 6.86 -3.76
CA GLY A 52 -2.44 6.26 -3.89
C GLY A 52 -2.50 4.79 -4.27
N THR A 53 -3.41 4.02 -3.67
CA THR A 53 -3.63 2.60 -3.99
C THR A 53 -4.11 2.43 -5.43
N ILE A 54 -5.04 3.27 -5.91
CA ILE A 54 -5.50 3.27 -7.31
C ILE A 54 -4.35 3.60 -8.26
N LEU A 55 -3.52 4.60 -7.95
CA LEU A 55 -2.37 5.01 -8.78
C LEU A 55 -1.23 3.97 -8.79
N LEU A 56 -1.12 3.16 -7.74
CA LEU A 56 -0.17 2.04 -7.72
C LEU A 56 -0.53 0.94 -8.72
N CYS A 57 -1.81 0.72 -9.02
CA CYS A 57 -2.22 -0.29 -10.01
C CYS A 57 -1.56 -0.08 -11.39
N PRO A 58 -1.72 1.08 -12.08
CA PRO A 58 -1.06 1.32 -13.36
C PRO A 58 0.47 1.39 -13.23
N ALA A 59 1.02 1.82 -12.09
CA ALA A 59 2.47 1.81 -11.86
C ALA A 59 3.02 0.38 -11.84
N VAL A 60 2.36 -0.53 -11.14
CA VAL A 60 2.73 -1.96 -11.05
C VAL A 60 2.55 -2.64 -12.40
N ILE A 61 1.46 -2.37 -13.11
CA ILE A 61 1.24 -2.90 -14.47
C ILE A 61 2.37 -2.44 -15.40
N THR A 62 2.75 -1.16 -15.32
CA THR A 62 3.84 -0.61 -16.13
C THR A 62 5.17 -1.28 -15.79
N LEU A 63 5.48 -1.44 -14.51
CA LEU A 63 6.68 -2.14 -14.06
C LEU A 63 6.69 -3.60 -14.56
N ALA A 64 5.58 -4.31 -14.43
CA ALA A 64 5.43 -5.67 -14.94
C ALA A 64 5.68 -5.74 -16.45
N ARG A 65 5.17 -4.79 -17.24
CA ARG A 65 5.46 -4.72 -18.68
C ARG A 65 6.95 -4.55 -18.99
N ILE A 66 7.65 -3.69 -18.24
CA ILE A 66 9.10 -3.50 -18.40
C ILE A 66 9.85 -4.81 -18.08
N VAL A 67 9.47 -5.49 -16.99
CA VAL A 67 10.06 -6.77 -16.60
C VAL A 67 9.76 -7.88 -17.61
N ALA A 68 8.57 -7.87 -18.22
CA ALA A 68 8.11 -8.89 -19.16
C ALA A 68 9.00 -9.01 -20.41
N ALA A 69 9.73 -7.94 -20.78
CA ALA A 69 10.69 -7.98 -21.88
C ALA A 69 11.82 -9.00 -21.67
N ARG A 70 12.12 -9.35 -20.41
CA ARG A 70 13.20 -10.28 -20.04
C ARG A 70 12.72 -11.50 -19.23
N SER A 71 11.64 -11.36 -18.45
CA SER A 71 11.06 -12.43 -17.65
C SER A 71 9.53 -12.33 -17.63
N THR A 72 8.88 -12.93 -18.62
CA THR A 72 7.41 -12.94 -18.76
C THR A 72 6.73 -13.56 -17.54
N TRP A 73 7.30 -14.64 -16.99
CA TRP A 73 6.71 -15.34 -15.85
C TRP A 73 6.73 -14.48 -14.57
N SER A 74 7.89 -13.89 -14.23
CA SER A 74 7.99 -13.04 -13.03
C SER A 74 7.12 -11.78 -13.16
N ALA A 75 7.05 -11.21 -14.36
CA ALA A 75 6.18 -10.07 -14.64
C ALA A 75 4.69 -10.43 -14.47
N PHE A 76 4.26 -11.55 -15.03
CA PHE A 76 2.87 -11.99 -14.96
C PHE A 76 2.45 -12.35 -13.54
N VAL A 77 3.19 -13.25 -12.88
CA VAL A 77 2.87 -13.70 -11.52
C VAL A 77 3.02 -12.54 -10.52
N GLY A 78 4.17 -11.86 -10.55
CA GLY A 78 4.44 -10.76 -9.63
C GLY A 78 3.47 -9.60 -9.80
N GLY A 79 3.24 -9.16 -11.04
CA GLY A 79 2.31 -8.07 -11.34
C GLY A 79 0.87 -8.40 -10.96
N THR A 80 0.39 -9.61 -11.28
CA THR A 80 -0.98 -10.04 -10.97
C THR A 80 -1.21 -10.10 -9.47
N LEU A 81 -0.31 -10.77 -8.72
CA LEU A 81 -0.45 -10.91 -7.27
C LEU A 81 -0.43 -9.55 -6.54
N LEU A 82 0.41 -8.63 -6.99
CA LEU A 82 0.54 -7.30 -6.40
C LEU A 82 -0.70 -6.45 -6.69
N VAL A 83 -1.25 -6.50 -7.91
CA VAL A 83 -2.53 -5.85 -8.26
C VAL A 83 -3.70 -6.44 -7.46
N LEU A 84 -3.77 -7.77 -7.31
CA LEU A 84 -4.79 -8.41 -6.47
C LEU A 84 -4.69 -7.93 -5.00
N GLY A 85 -3.48 -7.83 -4.46
CA GLY A 85 -3.29 -7.28 -3.12
C GLY A 85 -3.66 -5.80 -2.98
N LEU A 86 -3.51 -5.00 -4.04
CA LEU A 86 -3.97 -3.60 -4.05
C LEU A 86 -5.50 -3.52 -3.98
N PHE A 87 -6.24 -4.45 -4.60
CA PHE A 87 -7.68 -4.51 -4.44
C PHE A 87 -8.11 -4.80 -3.00
N SER A 88 -7.39 -5.64 -2.26
CA SER A 88 -7.64 -5.81 -0.82
C SER A 88 -7.46 -4.53 -0.03
N ARG A 89 -6.47 -3.69 -0.39
CA ARG A 89 -6.29 -2.38 0.25
C ARG A 89 -7.45 -1.42 -0.04
N LEU A 90 -8.02 -1.47 -1.24
CA LEU A 90 -9.21 -0.69 -1.57
C LEU A 90 -10.45 -1.20 -0.84
N TYR A 91 -10.61 -2.52 -0.69
CA TYR A 91 -11.68 -3.11 0.11
C TYR A 91 -11.63 -2.58 1.55
N TRP A 92 -10.47 -2.67 2.21
CA TRP A 92 -10.31 -2.17 3.58
C TRP A 92 -10.50 -0.66 3.69
N ALA A 93 -10.04 0.13 2.72
CA ALA A 93 -10.32 1.57 2.70
C ALA A 93 -11.84 1.87 2.64
N GLY A 94 -12.61 1.03 1.95
CA GLY A 94 -14.08 1.12 1.93
C GLY A 94 -14.71 0.74 3.28
N VAL A 95 -14.18 -0.28 3.96
CA VAL A 95 -14.61 -0.65 5.32
C VAL A 95 -14.33 0.48 6.29
N ASP A 96 -13.12 1.05 6.27
CA ASP A 96 -12.72 2.19 7.11
C ASP A 96 -13.68 3.37 6.91
N GLN A 97 -13.94 3.75 5.65
CA GLN A 97 -14.86 4.83 5.33
C GLN A 97 -16.29 4.54 5.82
N THR A 98 -16.74 3.30 5.72
CA THR A 98 -18.06 2.89 6.20
C THR A 98 -18.16 3.09 7.72
N ALA A 99 -17.15 2.64 8.48
CA ALA A 99 -17.09 2.84 9.92
C ALA A 99 -17.16 4.33 10.30
N PHE A 100 -16.44 5.21 9.59
CA PHE A 100 -16.51 6.65 9.82
C PHE A 100 -17.89 7.25 9.53
N GLN A 101 -18.59 6.78 8.49
CA GLN A 101 -19.94 7.25 8.18
C GLN A 101 -20.98 6.78 9.21
N LEU A 102 -20.79 5.61 9.83
CA LEU A 102 -21.67 5.12 10.90
C LEU A 102 -21.63 6.03 12.14
N ILE A 103 -20.49 6.66 12.45
CA ILE A 103 -20.37 7.59 13.58
C ILE A 103 -21.39 8.73 13.47
N GLY A 104 -21.59 9.28 12.27
CA GLY A 104 -22.56 10.36 12.04
C GLY A 104 -24.02 9.96 12.27
N GLN A 105 -24.34 8.66 12.24
CA GLN A 105 -25.70 8.15 12.39
C GLN A 105 -25.97 7.54 13.77
N LEU A 106 -24.98 6.87 14.36
CA LEU A 106 -25.13 6.07 15.58
C LEU A 106 -24.35 6.62 16.78
N GLY A 107 -23.47 7.60 16.57
CA GLY A 107 -22.55 8.10 17.58
C GLY A 107 -21.31 7.21 17.74
N LEU A 108 -20.29 7.74 18.44
CA LEU A 108 -18.99 7.09 18.60
C LEU A 108 -19.07 5.75 19.35
N GLU A 109 -19.76 5.72 20.49
CA GLU A 109 -19.81 4.54 21.37
C GLU A 109 -20.51 3.35 20.70
N GLN A 110 -21.70 3.58 20.16
CA GLN A 110 -22.47 2.56 19.45
C GLN A 110 -21.73 2.07 18.20
N THR A 111 -21.09 2.98 17.46
CA THR A 111 -20.31 2.62 16.27
C THR A 111 -19.09 1.79 16.64
N THR A 112 -18.35 2.19 17.69
CA THR A 112 -17.19 1.43 18.17
C THR A 112 -17.60 0.02 18.55
N LYS A 113 -18.71 -0.13 19.29
CA LYS A 113 -19.26 -1.45 19.65
C LYS A 113 -19.56 -2.29 18.41
N ILE A 114 -20.31 -1.76 17.44
CA ILE A 114 -20.67 -2.48 16.21
C ILE A 114 -19.43 -2.86 15.39
N VAL A 115 -18.49 -1.93 15.23
CA VAL A 115 -17.26 -2.16 14.46
C VAL A 115 -16.42 -3.25 15.13
N MET A 116 -16.32 -3.24 16.45
CA MET A 116 -15.57 -4.26 17.21
C MET A 116 -16.27 -5.62 17.17
N ASP A 117 -17.60 -5.67 17.34
CA ASP A 117 -18.39 -6.92 17.29
C ASP A 117 -18.34 -7.57 15.91
N THR A 118 -18.34 -6.76 14.85
CA THR A 118 -18.34 -7.23 13.45
C THR A 118 -16.92 -7.23 12.84
N TYR A 119 -15.90 -6.85 13.61
CA TYR A 119 -14.56 -6.53 13.10
C TYR A 119 -13.99 -7.68 12.27
N VAL A 120 -14.05 -8.89 12.81
CA VAL A 120 -13.50 -10.11 12.19
C VAL A 120 -14.22 -10.40 10.88
N ASP A 121 -15.55 -10.30 10.88
CA ASP A 121 -16.38 -10.66 9.73
C ASP A 121 -16.26 -9.65 8.59
N VAL A 122 -16.14 -8.36 8.90
CA VAL A 122 -16.00 -7.31 7.87
C VAL A 122 -14.54 -7.17 7.44
N SER A 123 -13.57 -7.27 8.35
CA SER A 123 -12.15 -7.13 8.00
C SER A 123 -11.62 -8.33 7.21
N TYR A 124 -12.16 -9.52 7.49
CA TYR A 124 -11.73 -10.77 6.86
C TYR A 124 -12.79 -11.37 5.93
N GLY A 125 -13.98 -10.80 5.82
CA GLY A 125 -14.99 -11.28 4.87
C GLY A 125 -14.85 -10.67 3.46
N PRO A 126 -15.61 -11.18 2.47
CA PRO A 126 -16.26 -12.49 2.47
C PRO A 126 -15.21 -13.61 2.33
N TRP A 127 -15.34 -14.67 3.13
CA TRP A 127 -14.51 -15.89 3.09
C TRP A 127 -12.98 -15.68 3.04
N ARG A 128 -12.45 -14.65 3.71
CA ARG A 128 -11.00 -14.35 3.73
C ARG A 128 -10.40 -14.06 2.36
N VAL A 129 -11.23 -13.72 1.37
CA VAL A 129 -10.78 -13.35 0.03
C VAL A 129 -9.86 -12.13 0.09
N PRO A 130 -10.20 -11.01 0.76
CA PRO A 130 -9.29 -9.86 0.85
C PRO A 130 -7.99 -10.18 1.58
N VAL A 131 -8.04 -11.05 2.60
CA VAL A 131 -6.85 -11.48 3.36
C VAL A 131 -5.91 -12.29 2.47
N THR A 132 -6.45 -13.26 1.74
CA THR A 132 -5.69 -14.10 0.81
C THR A 132 -5.09 -13.26 -0.31
N ALA A 133 -5.86 -12.33 -0.88
CA ALA A 133 -5.38 -11.42 -1.90
C ALA A 133 -4.30 -10.46 -1.35
N ALA A 134 -4.41 -10.01 -0.11
CA ALA A 134 -3.38 -9.18 0.54
C ALA A 134 -2.06 -9.94 0.72
N PHE A 135 -2.11 -11.26 0.93
CA PHE A 135 -0.90 -12.09 0.95
C PHE A 135 -0.16 -12.08 -0.41
N GLY A 136 -0.93 -11.94 -1.49
CA GLY A 136 -0.40 -11.71 -2.84
C GLY A 136 0.46 -10.45 -2.93
N LEU A 137 0.28 -9.45 -2.07
CA LEU A 137 1.13 -8.25 -2.09
C LEU A 137 2.57 -8.57 -1.68
N TYR A 138 2.78 -9.44 -0.69
CA TYR A 138 4.11 -9.84 -0.23
C TYR A 138 4.82 -10.71 -1.28
N ILE A 139 4.15 -11.77 -1.74
CA ILE A 139 4.70 -12.67 -2.77
C ILE A 139 4.91 -11.92 -4.08
N GLY A 140 3.92 -11.12 -4.49
CA GLY A 140 3.95 -10.34 -5.72
C GLY A 140 5.11 -9.35 -5.71
N THR A 141 5.33 -8.65 -4.59
CA THR A 141 6.47 -7.75 -4.44
C THR A 141 7.78 -8.52 -4.60
N LEU A 142 7.95 -9.65 -3.91
CA LEU A 142 9.18 -10.44 -4.00
C LEU A 142 9.44 -10.95 -5.43
N VAL A 143 8.45 -11.57 -6.07
CA VAL A 143 8.57 -12.13 -7.42
C VAL A 143 8.86 -11.04 -8.45
N LEU A 144 8.15 -9.91 -8.37
CA LEU A 144 8.34 -8.78 -9.27
C LEU A 144 9.69 -8.09 -9.05
N ALA A 145 10.14 -7.97 -7.80
CA ALA A 145 11.45 -7.42 -7.45
C ALA A 145 12.59 -8.26 -8.04
N ILE A 146 12.53 -9.59 -7.87
CA ILE A 146 13.50 -10.52 -8.46
C ILE A 146 13.46 -10.43 -9.99
N GLY A 147 12.27 -10.34 -10.58
CA GLY A 147 12.09 -10.13 -12.02
C GLY A 147 12.77 -8.83 -12.50
N ALA A 148 12.55 -7.72 -11.80
CA ALA A 148 13.11 -6.40 -12.09
C ALA A 148 14.63 -6.33 -11.92
N TYR A 149 15.18 -7.07 -10.95
CA TYR A 149 16.62 -7.21 -10.79
C TYR A 149 17.23 -8.03 -11.94
N ARG A 150 16.61 -9.17 -12.29
CA ARG A 150 17.08 -10.04 -13.38
C ARG A 150 16.94 -9.40 -14.76
N SER A 151 15.95 -8.53 -14.97
CA SER A 151 15.79 -7.77 -16.21
C SER A 151 16.79 -6.62 -16.34
N GLY A 152 17.50 -6.26 -15.27
CA GLY A 152 18.40 -5.10 -15.20
C GLY A 152 17.67 -3.77 -15.03
N THR A 153 16.35 -3.79 -14.80
CA THR A 153 15.55 -2.59 -14.53
C THR A 153 15.90 -2.00 -13.16
N PHE A 154 16.11 -2.84 -12.17
CA PHE A 154 16.56 -2.46 -10.83
C PHE A 154 18.03 -2.82 -10.62
N GLY A 155 18.81 -1.87 -10.10
CA GLY A 155 20.07 -2.17 -9.41
C GLY A 155 19.82 -2.69 -7.99
N VAL A 156 20.87 -3.08 -7.29
CA VAL A 156 20.78 -3.66 -5.93
C VAL A 156 20.08 -2.70 -4.96
N GLY A 157 20.38 -1.40 -5.02
CA GLY A 157 19.73 -0.40 -4.17
C GLY A 157 18.21 -0.33 -4.38
N ARG A 158 17.74 -0.20 -5.63
CA ARG A 158 16.30 -0.17 -5.94
C ARG A 158 15.59 -1.47 -5.57
N LEU A 159 16.26 -2.60 -5.72
CA LEU A 159 15.75 -3.91 -5.28
C LEU A 159 15.47 -3.91 -3.77
N LEU A 160 16.45 -3.50 -2.97
CA LEU A 160 16.31 -3.48 -1.50
C LEU A 160 15.22 -2.50 -1.06
N LEU A 161 15.18 -1.30 -1.64
CA LEU A 161 14.14 -0.30 -1.34
C LEU A 161 12.74 -0.78 -1.72
N PHE A 162 12.60 -1.48 -2.85
CA PHE A 162 11.31 -2.03 -3.27
C PHE A 162 10.87 -3.20 -2.37
N LEU A 163 11.79 -4.09 -1.98
CA LEU A 163 11.50 -5.16 -1.02
C LEU A 163 11.14 -4.59 0.36
N TRP A 164 11.82 -3.54 0.81
CA TRP A 164 11.46 -2.81 2.03
C TRP A 164 10.03 -2.29 1.97
N SER A 165 9.63 -1.68 0.87
CA SER A 165 8.24 -1.22 0.73
C SER A 165 7.21 -2.37 0.77
N GLY A 166 7.64 -3.59 0.43
CA GLY A 166 6.84 -4.80 0.55
C GLY A 166 6.55 -5.24 1.98
N THR A 167 7.29 -4.74 2.98
CA THR A 167 7.02 -5.04 4.40
C THR A 167 5.96 -4.14 5.00
N LEU A 168 5.39 -3.21 4.23
CA LEU A 168 4.25 -2.41 4.65
C LEU A 168 3.07 -3.32 5.00
N TRP A 169 2.83 -3.48 6.30
CA TRP A 169 1.79 -4.35 6.81
C TRP A 169 0.41 -3.93 6.29
N THR A 170 -0.40 -4.93 5.97
CA THR A 170 -1.69 -4.81 5.29
C THR A 170 -2.82 -5.04 6.29
N GLY A 171 -3.74 -4.09 6.46
CA GLY A 171 -4.92 -4.23 7.33
C GLY A 171 -5.82 -2.99 7.34
N HIS A 172 -7.02 -3.14 7.91
CA HIS A 172 -8.04 -2.10 8.12
C HIS A 172 -7.93 -1.51 9.54
N LEU A 173 -8.36 -0.26 9.74
CA LEU A 173 -8.35 0.50 11.01
C LEU A 173 -7.03 0.43 11.80
N LYS A 174 -5.92 0.33 11.06
CA LYS A 174 -4.58 0.30 11.64
C LYS A 174 -4.02 1.72 11.77
N GLU A 175 -3.32 1.96 12.88
CA GLU A 175 -2.51 3.16 13.06
C GLU A 175 -1.48 3.32 11.93
N SER A 176 -1.35 4.56 11.46
CA SER A 176 -0.26 4.95 10.57
C SER A 176 0.90 5.37 11.44
N THR A 177 1.93 4.53 11.53
CA THR A 177 3.14 4.84 12.29
C THR A 177 4.10 5.70 11.47
N PHE A 178 5.11 6.30 12.12
CA PHE A 178 6.18 7.01 11.42
C PHE A 178 6.92 6.08 10.43
N PHE A 179 7.07 4.80 10.79
CA PHE A 179 7.67 3.79 9.92
C PHE A 179 6.89 3.60 8.60
N ASP A 180 5.56 3.69 8.64
CA ASP A 180 4.72 3.60 7.44
C ASP A 180 4.91 4.81 6.51
N VAL A 181 5.12 6.01 7.09
CA VAL A 181 5.42 7.23 6.33
C VAL A 181 6.76 7.09 5.62
N VAL A 182 7.81 6.67 6.33
CA VAL A 182 9.15 6.46 5.76
C VAL A 182 9.11 5.39 4.66
N SER A 183 8.46 4.26 4.93
CA SER A 183 8.36 3.15 3.98
C SER A 183 7.57 3.52 2.71
N THR A 184 6.54 4.35 2.83
CA THR A 184 5.84 4.91 1.67
C THR A 184 6.73 5.88 0.90
N GLY A 185 7.52 6.71 1.58
CA GLY A 185 8.51 7.60 0.95
C GLY A 185 9.57 6.82 0.16
N VAL A 186 10.05 5.70 0.72
CA VAL A 186 10.95 4.77 0.04
C VAL A 186 10.34 4.21 -1.25
N LEU A 187 9.06 3.80 -1.22
CA LEU A 187 8.35 3.34 -2.41
C LEU A 187 8.28 4.43 -3.49
N CYS A 188 8.02 5.68 -3.10
CA CYS A 188 8.04 6.82 -4.01
C CYS A 188 9.41 7.01 -4.65
N LEU A 189 10.51 6.88 -3.90
CA LEU A 189 11.87 6.98 -4.44
C LEU A 189 12.18 5.89 -5.49
N VAL A 190 11.54 4.72 -5.40
CA VAL A 190 11.70 3.66 -6.41
C VAL A 190 10.85 3.94 -7.64
N LEU A 191 9.57 4.28 -7.46
CA LEU A 191 8.60 4.35 -8.56
C LEU A 191 8.59 5.71 -9.29
N VAL A 192 8.82 6.83 -8.60
CA VAL A 192 8.75 8.17 -9.21
C VAL A 192 9.84 8.37 -10.27
N PRO A 193 11.13 8.07 -10.02
CA PRO A 193 12.15 8.19 -11.06
C PRO A 193 11.87 7.31 -12.28
N LEU A 194 11.38 6.09 -12.05
CA LEU A 194 10.97 5.18 -13.13
C LEU A 194 9.79 5.75 -13.91
N GLY A 195 8.77 6.29 -13.24
CA GLY A 195 7.64 6.95 -13.87
C GLY A 195 8.04 8.13 -14.73
N ILE A 196 8.99 8.97 -14.27
CA ILE A 196 9.55 10.07 -15.05
C ILE A 196 10.26 9.53 -16.31
N GLN A 197 11.03 8.45 -16.21
CA GLN A 197 11.69 7.84 -17.37
C GLN A 197 10.67 7.30 -18.39
N VAL A 198 9.59 6.67 -17.93
CA VAL A 198 8.48 6.20 -18.78
C VAL A 198 7.80 7.37 -19.48
N LEU A 199 7.45 8.44 -18.76
CA LEU A 199 6.83 9.64 -19.35
C LEU A 199 7.74 10.33 -20.37
N ARG A 200 9.06 10.29 -20.16
CA ARG A 200 10.07 10.80 -21.10
C ARG A 200 10.36 9.86 -22.27
N LYS A 201 9.66 8.72 -22.40
CA LYS A 201 9.89 7.68 -23.43
C LYS A 201 11.34 7.14 -23.44
N ALA A 202 12.00 7.22 -22.29
CA ALA A 202 13.39 6.81 -22.10
C ALA A 202 13.54 5.32 -21.73
N VAL A 203 12.43 4.56 -21.72
CA VAL A 203 12.38 3.12 -21.42
C VAL A 203 12.21 2.34 -22.73
N PRO A 204 13.28 1.72 -23.27
CA PRO A 204 13.23 1.02 -24.55
C PRO A 204 12.25 -0.16 -24.56
N GLU A 205 12.08 -0.85 -23.43
CA GLU A 205 11.26 -2.05 -23.27
C GLU A 205 9.76 -1.80 -23.50
N LEU A 206 9.32 -0.54 -23.42
CA LEU A 206 7.93 -0.15 -23.69
C LEU A 206 7.70 0.30 -25.14
N ARG A 207 8.77 0.43 -25.95
CA ARG A 207 8.68 0.76 -27.37
C ARG A 207 8.30 -0.51 -28.13
N THR A 208 7.28 -0.44 -28.99
CA THR A 208 6.66 -1.58 -29.70
C THR A 208 7.60 -2.35 -30.65
N GLU A 209 8.87 -1.98 -30.74
CA GLU A 209 9.88 -2.71 -31.49
C GLU A 209 10.44 -3.86 -30.65
N ARG A 210 10.00 -5.09 -30.93
CA ARG A 210 10.69 -6.32 -30.49
C ARG A 210 12.07 -6.37 -31.15
N LEU A 211 13.03 -5.61 -30.65
CA LEU A 211 14.44 -5.88 -30.90
C LEU A 211 14.97 -6.72 -29.73
N PRO A 212 15.52 -7.92 -29.99
CA PRO A 212 16.11 -8.74 -28.93
C PRO A 212 17.22 -7.93 -28.25
N ALA A 213 17.07 -7.69 -26.95
CA ALA A 213 17.99 -6.81 -26.24
C ALA A 213 19.42 -7.40 -26.29
N PRO A 214 20.45 -6.60 -26.64
CA PRO A 214 21.82 -7.06 -26.67
C PRO A 214 22.28 -7.50 -25.26
N GLY A 215 23.29 -8.37 -25.27
CA GLY A 215 23.76 -9.20 -24.16
C GLY A 215 23.98 -8.50 -22.81
N ARG A 216 24.11 -9.32 -21.75
CA ARG A 216 24.27 -8.95 -20.33
C ARG A 216 25.03 -7.63 -20.15
N LYS A 217 24.31 -6.55 -19.81
CA LYS A 217 24.94 -5.34 -19.26
C LYS A 217 25.40 -5.63 -17.83
N PRO A 218 26.56 -5.09 -17.41
CA PRO A 218 27.08 -5.32 -16.06
C PRO A 218 26.14 -4.75 -15.00
N LEU A 219 26.10 -5.43 -13.85
CA LEU A 219 25.29 -5.07 -12.67
C LEU A 219 25.64 -3.65 -12.22
N ARG A 220 24.71 -2.71 -12.37
CA ARG A 220 24.85 -1.36 -11.80
C ARG A 220 24.50 -1.41 -10.31
N LEU A 221 25.51 -1.18 -9.47
CA LEU A 221 25.38 -1.03 -8.02
C LEU A 221 24.36 0.06 -7.63
N VAL A 222 24.26 1.10 -8.46
CA VAL A 222 23.34 2.23 -8.24
C VAL A 222 22.67 2.57 -9.58
N SER A 223 21.35 2.35 -9.68
CA SER A 223 20.54 2.90 -10.75
C SER A 223 19.70 4.05 -10.19
N TRP A 224 20.09 5.28 -10.52
CA TRP A 224 19.24 6.46 -10.44
C TRP A 224 18.77 6.79 -11.87
#